data_AF-A0A068V4C0-F1
#
_entry.id   AF-A0A068V4C0-F1
#
_cell.length_a   1.000
_cell.length_b   1.000
_cell.length_c   1.000
_cell.angle_alpha   90.00
_cell.angle_beta   90.00
_cell.angle_gamma   90.00
#
_symmetry.space_group_name_H-M   'P 1'
#
loop_
_entity.id
_entity.type
_entity.pdbx_description
1 polymer ?
#
loop_
_entity_poly.entity_id
_entity_poly.type
_entity_poly.pdbx_seq_one_letter_code
_entity_poly.pdbx_strand_id
1 'polypeptide(L)'
;MVLASNSKLLIRIQHIIVVESENREYVVMYFLILNYQCSCGLTGTTILAAVENTVDQHTEVVHSEYPETQFLKSNKFSFAIVVVGELPYCESFGDDKKKELQMNSFQICGLWKKSTITISGRPLVIEPYLPKIDALVAAWLPGTEGQGVADVLLGDYGFTGRLAGTWFKTVDQLPMNVGDAHYDPPFQFGYGLTTLSAELRSSE
;
A
#
# COMPACT_ATOMS: atom_id res chain seq x y z
N MET A 1 7.31 3.16 -0.93
CA MET A 1 8.20 2.75 -2.04
C MET A 1 7.38 1.99 -3.07
N VAL A 2 7.62 2.19 -4.38
CA VAL A 2 6.94 1.42 -5.43
C VAL A 2 7.78 0.18 -5.79
N LEU A 3 7.13 -0.98 -5.81
CA LEU A 3 7.75 -2.27 -6.14
C LEU A 3 7.39 -2.76 -7.54
N ALA A 4 6.19 -2.46 -8.03
CA ALA A 4 5.78 -2.82 -9.38
C ALA A 4 4.91 -1.70 -9.95
N SER A 5 5.03 -1.44 -11.25
CA SER A 5 4.15 -0.50 -11.94
C SER A 5 4.01 -0.88 -13.42
N ASN A 6 2.78 -1.19 -13.83
CA ASN A 6 2.37 -1.43 -15.22
C ASN A 6 1.72 -0.19 -15.87
N SER A 7 1.58 0.90 -15.11
CA SER A 7 0.83 2.10 -15.52
C SER A 7 1.61 3.37 -15.19
N LYS A 8 1.60 4.36 -16.10
CA LYS A 8 1.99 5.74 -15.73
C LYS A 8 1.02 6.23 -14.64
N LEU A 9 1.49 6.34 -13.39
CA LEU A 9 0.81 7.13 -12.35
C LEU A 9 0.70 8.57 -12.88
N LEU A 10 -0.50 8.99 -13.31
CA LEU A 10 -0.75 10.32 -13.89
C LEU A 10 -2.11 10.84 -13.41
N ILE A 11 -2.06 11.61 -12.32
CA ILE A 11 -2.49 13.01 -12.16
C ILE A 11 -3.53 13.52 -13.16
N ARG A 12 -4.80 13.28 -12.83
CA ARG A 12 -6.01 14.13 -12.96
C ARG A 12 -7.20 13.18 -12.84
N ILE A 13 -7.52 12.84 -11.60
CA ILE A 13 -8.54 11.85 -11.27
C ILE A 13 -9.74 12.63 -10.75
N GLN A 14 -10.90 12.51 -11.41
CA GLN A 14 -12.13 13.21 -10.99
C GLN A 14 -12.92 12.43 -9.93
N HIS A 15 -12.80 11.10 -9.93
CA HIS A 15 -13.47 10.22 -8.97
C HIS A 15 -12.49 9.14 -8.49
N ILE A 16 -12.17 9.18 -7.19
CA ILE A 16 -11.29 8.23 -6.51
C ILE A 16 -12.14 7.37 -5.59
N ILE A 17 -11.90 6.05 -5.60
CA ILE A 17 -12.33 5.19 -4.50
C ILE A 17 -11.14 4.76 -3.65
N VAL A 18 -11.25 4.95 -2.34
CA VAL A 18 -10.31 4.42 -1.34
C VAL A 18 -10.94 3.18 -0.72
N VAL A 19 -10.25 2.06 -0.85
CA VAL A 19 -10.67 0.76 -0.32
C VAL A 19 -9.68 0.34 0.76
N GLU A 20 -10.05 0.50 2.02
CA GLU A 20 -9.26 0.05 3.17
C GLU A 20 -9.89 -1.21 3.75
N SER A 21 -9.15 -2.27 4.06
CA SER A 21 -9.73 -3.44 4.75
C SER A 21 -9.89 -3.15 6.25
N GLU A 22 -11.07 -3.41 6.81
CA GLU A 22 -11.47 -3.34 8.24
C GLU A 22 -10.90 -2.19 9.05
N ASN A 23 -11.76 -1.18 9.29
CA ASN A 23 -11.81 -0.23 10.41
C ASN A 23 -10.64 -0.29 11.41
N ARG A 24 -9.45 0.09 10.95
CA ARG A 24 -8.24 0.08 11.75
C ARG A 24 -7.62 1.44 11.61
N GLU A 25 -7.45 2.08 12.76
CA GLU A 25 -6.48 3.14 12.92
C GLU A 25 -5.14 2.58 12.43
N TYR A 26 -4.83 2.77 11.16
CA TYR A 26 -3.48 2.60 10.60
C TYR A 26 -2.58 3.73 11.13
N VAL A 27 -2.71 4.05 12.42
CA VAL A 27 -1.72 4.73 13.22
C VAL A 27 -0.76 3.64 13.67
N VAL A 28 0.05 3.21 12.73
CA VAL A 28 0.93 2.06 12.89
C VAL A 28 2.19 2.49 13.63
N MET A 29 2.05 2.90 14.90
CA MET A 29 3.22 3.32 15.67
C MET A 29 3.32 2.75 17.08
N TYR A 30 2.28 2.14 17.67
CA TYR A 30 2.33 1.87 19.11
C TYR A 30 1.89 0.47 19.48
N PHE A 31 2.83 -0.48 19.46
CA PHE A 31 2.88 -1.50 20.52
C PHE A 31 4.18 -1.44 21.34
N LEU A 32 5.26 -0.88 20.79
CA LEU A 32 6.51 -0.70 21.55
C LEU A 32 6.51 0.49 22.50
N ILE A 33 5.51 1.39 22.47
CA ILE A 33 5.53 2.59 23.31
C ILE A 33 4.40 2.68 24.34
N LEU A 34 3.26 1.98 24.24
CA LEU A 34 2.29 1.94 25.35
C LEU A 34 1.63 0.56 25.48
N ASN A 35 1.62 0.07 26.71
CA ASN A 35 1.14 -1.23 27.14
C ASN A 35 -0.27 -1.57 26.64
N TYR A 36 -0.50 -2.88 26.52
CA TYR A 36 -1.78 -3.59 26.55
C TYR A 36 -3.02 -2.74 26.89
N GLN A 37 -3.94 -2.68 25.92
CA GLN A 37 -5.23 -1.96 25.90
C GLN A 37 -5.17 -0.44 25.66
N CYS A 38 -5.98 -0.04 24.68
CA CYS A 38 -6.48 1.31 24.39
C CYS A 38 -5.74 2.08 23.28
N SER A 39 -6.39 2.22 22.12
CA SER A 39 -6.07 3.23 21.10
C SER A 39 -6.89 4.51 21.27
N CYS A 40 -7.30 4.85 22.49
CA CYS A 40 -7.98 6.11 22.76
C CYS A 40 -6.94 7.19 23.12
N GLY A 41 -6.48 7.98 22.14
CA GLY A 41 -5.80 9.26 22.42
C GLY A 41 -4.62 9.69 21.54
N LEU A 42 -4.23 8.94 20.51
CA LEU A 42 -3.19 9.39 19.57
C LEU A 42 -3.84 10.15 18.40
N THR A 43 -3.42 11.39 18.18
CA THR A 43 -3.81 12.17 17.00
C THR A 43 -2.91 11.79 15.83
N GLY A 44 -3.51 11.49 14.69
CA GLY A 44 -2.80 11.18 13.45
C GLY A 44 -3.70 11.35 12.25
N THR A 45 -3.12 11.26 11.06
CA THR A 45 -3.82 11.35 9.78
C THR A 45 -3.83 9.97 9.14
N THR A 46 -5.03 9.43 8.88
CA THR A 46 -5.18 8.16 8.15
C THR A 46 -4.84 8.35 6.66
N ILE A 47 -4.65 7.26 5.91
CA ILE A 47 -4.43 7.35 4.46
C ILE A 47 -5.66 7.94 3.76
N LEU A 48 -6.87 7.54 4.16
CA LEU A 48 -8.11 8.17 3.68
C LEU A 48 -8.10 9.69 3.90
N ALA A 49 -7.88 10.15 5.14
CA ALA A 49 -7.88 11.58 5.45
C ALA A 49 -6.77 12.33 4.70
N ALA A 50 -5.59 11.71 4.55
CA ALA A 50 -4.49 12.26 3.77
C ALA A 50 -4.86 12.42 2.28
N VAL A 51 -5.54 11.43 1.68
CA VAL A 51 -6.03 11.53 0.30
C VAL A 51 -7.05 12.65 0.19
N GLU A 52 -8.02 12.74 1.10
CA GLU A 52 -9.03 13.80 1.13
C GLU A 52 -8.41 15.21 1.25
N ASN A 53 -7.32 15.34 2.02
CA ASN A 53 -6.61 16.61 2.20
C ASN A 53 -5.78 17.03 0.98
N THR A 54 -5.29 16.09 0.17
CA THR A 54 -4.38 16.38 -0.96
C THR A 54 -5.11 16.53 -2.30
N VAL A 55 -6.25 15.86 -2.49
CA VAL A 55 -6.96 15.92 -3.78
C VAL A 55 -7.52 17.31 -4.06
N ASP A 56 -7.72 17.62 -5.35
CA ASP A 56 -8.37 18.87 -5.77
C ASP A 56 -9.82 18.94 -5.24
N GLN A 57 -10.30 20.15 -4.93
CA GLN A 57 -11.64 20.38 -4.37
C GLN A 57 -12.79 19.85 -5.24
N HIS A 58 -12.56 19.64 -6.53
CA HIS A 58 -13.54 19.07 -7.46
C HIS A 58 -13.47 17.54 -7.56
N THR A 59 -12.53 16.90 -6.86
CA THR A 59 -12.37 15.44 -6.85
C THR A 59 -13.29 14.82 -5.81
N GLU A 60 -14.15 13.90 -6.25
CA GLU A 60 -14.96 13.12 -5.33
C GLU A 60 -14.15 11.93 -4.80
N VAL A 61 -14.01 11.85 -3.47
CA VAL A 61 -13.39 10.72 -2.77
C VAL A 61 -14.50 9.89 -2.15
N VAL A 62 -14.58 8.62 -2.55
CA VAL A 62 -15.51 7.65 -1.98
C VAL A 62 -14.72 6.63 -1.18
N HIS A 63 -15.05 6.45 0.09
CA HIS A 63 -14.48 5.39 0.91
C HIS A 63 -15.41 4.17 0.95
N SER A 64 -14.85 2.97 0.78
CA SER A 64 -15.60 1.73 0.98
C SER A 64 -14.68 0.60 1.40
N GLU A 65 -14.98 -0.04 2.52
CA GLU A 65 -14.17 -1.13 3.06
C GLU A 65 -14.26 -2.41 2.21
N TYR A 66 -15.50 -2.75 1.82
CA TYR A 66 -15.84 -3.92 1.01
C TYR A 66 -16.83 -3.52 -0.09
N PRO A 67 -16.36 -2.83 -1.13
CA PRO A 67 -17.25 -2.36 -2.19
C PRO A 67 -17.78 -3.54 -3.00
N GLU A 68 -19.09 -3.60 -3.18
CA GLU A 68 -19.71 -4.57 -4.07
C GLU A 68 -19.28 -4.35 -5.52
N THR A 69 -19.13 -5.43 -6.29
CA THR A 69 -18.73 -5.34 -7.72
C THR A 69 -19.72 -4.50 -8.52
N GLN A 70 -21.02 -4.57 -8.19
CA GLN A 70 -22.03 -3.79 -8.88
C GLN A 70 -21.93 -2.30 -8.55
N PHE A 71 -21.59 -1.95 -7.31
CA PHE A 71 -21.31 -0.57 -6.92
C PHE A 71 -20.13 -0.01 -7.70
N LEU A 72 -19.02 -0.77 -7.78
CA LEU A 72 -17.84 -0.33 -8.51
C LEU A 72 -18.09 -0.20 -10.02
N LYS A 73 -18.91 -1.07 -10.61
CA LYS A 73 -19.25 -1.03 -12.04
C LYS A 73 -20.22 0.10 -12.39
N SER A 74 -21.16 0.39 -11.50
CA SER A 74 -22.18 1.43 -11.72
C SER A 74 -21.60 2.83 -11.58
N ASN A 75 -20.61 2.98 -10.69
CA ASN A 75 -19.90 4.24 -10.48
C ASN A 75 -18.70 4.34 -11.43
N LYS A 76 -18.54 5.48 -12.11
CA LYS A 76 -17.43 5.71 -13.06
C LYS A 76 -16.17 6.19 -12.35
N PHE A 77 -15.59 5.34 -11.50
CA PHE A 77 -14.30 5.65 -10.86
C PHE A 77 -13.19 5.74 -11.89
N SER A 78 -12.35 6.77 -11.76
CA SER A 78 -11.19 6.98 -12.63
C SER A 78 -9.95 6.26 -12.10
N PHE A 79 -9.86 6.07 -10.78
CA PHE A 79 -8.76 5.39 -10.11
C PHE A 79 -9.20 4.80 -8.77
N ALA A 80 -8.53 3.73 -8.34
CA ALA A 80 -8.72 3.14 -7.03
C ALA A 80 -7.41 3.10 -6.22
N ILE A 81 -7.49 3.51 -4.95
CA ILE A 81 -6.44 3.32 -3.96
C ILE A 81 -6.89 2.15 -3.07
N VAL A 82 -6.11 1.07 -3.05
CA VAL A 82 -6.42 -0.12 -2.27
C VAL A 82 -5.39 -0.26 -1.16
N VAL A 83 -5.81 -0.07 0.09
CA VAL A 83 -4.97 -0.22 1.27
C VAL A 83 -5.25 -1.58 1.91
N VAL A 84 -4.21 -2.41 1.98
CA VAL A 84 -4.27 -3.76 2.55
C VAL A 84 -3.05 -4.00 3.42
N GLY A 85 -3.14 -4.86 4.43
CA GLY A 85 -2.00 -5.04 5.32
C GLY A 85 -2.17 -6.11 6.38
N GLU A 86 -1.12 -6.28 7.17
CA GLU A 86 -1.14 -7.12 8.37
C GLU A 86 -1.87 -6.40 9.52
N LEU A 87 -2.44 -7.20 10.42
CA LEU A 87 -2.86 -6.72 11.74
C LEU A 87 -1.63 -6.29 12.57
N PRO A 88 -1.76 -5.35 13.52
CA PRO A 88 -0.71 -5.09 14.49
C PRO A 88 -0.37 -6.33 15.31
N TYR A 89 0.92 -6.62 15.48
CA TYR A 89 1.43 -7.72 16.30
C TYR A 89 2.79 -7.36 16.91
N CYS A 90 3.23 -8.14 17.90
CA CYS A 90 4.57 -8.01 18.48
C CYS A 90 5.09 -9.40 18.89
N GLU A 91 6.42 -9.59 18.78
CA GLU A 91 7.11 -10.82 19.20
C GLU A 91 6.39 -12.10 18.69
N SER A 92 6.08 -13.04 19.58
CA SER A 92 5.46 -14.31 19.27
C SER A 92 4.06 -14.18 18.64
N PHE A 93 3.36 -13.07 18.84
CA PHE A 93 2.07 -12.82 18.19
C PHE A 93 2.23 -12.51 16.69
N GLY A 94 3.45 -12.20 16.24
CA GLY A 94 3.79 -12.00 14.84
C GLY A 94 4.21 -13.26 14.10
N ASP A 95 4.35 -14.41 14.79
CA ASP A 95 4.80 -15.65 14.18
C ASP A 95 3.73 -16.22 13.25
N ASP A 96 3.89 -15.94 11.95
CA ASP A 96 3.05 -16.47 10.88
C ASP A 96 3.88 -17.31 9.90
N LYS A 97 3.44 -18.55 9.72
CA LYS A 97 4.04 -19.50 8.78
C LYS A 97 3.61 -19.22 7.34
N LYS A 98 2.45 -18.60 7.11
CA LYS A 98 1.92 -18.32 5.78
C LYS A 98 2.44 -17.00 5.21
N LYS A 99 2.59 -15.95 6.03
CA LYS A 99 3.04 -14.61 5.60
C LYS A 99 2.27 -14.11 4.37
N GLU A 100 0.99 -14.46 4.29
CA GLU A 100 0.15 -14.21 3.13
C GLU A 100 -0.58 -12.89 3.28
N LEU A 101 -0.52 -12.06 2.24
CA LEU A 101 -1.40 -10.90 2.15
C LEU A 101 -2.83 -11.38 1.94
N GLN A 102 -3.71 -11.03 2.87
CA GLN A 102 -5.15 -11.33 2.75
C GLN A 102 -5.79 -10.25 1.87
N MET A 103 -5.98 -10.59 0.58
CA MET A 103 -6.77 -9.77 -0.33
C MET A 103 -8.06 -10.49 -0.67
N ASN A 104 -9.17 -9.76 -0.65
CA ASN A 104 -10.46 -10.29 -1.10
C ASN A 104 -10.59 -10.19 -2.63
N SER A 105 -11.55 -10.93 -3.19
CA SER A 105 -11.76 -11.03 -4.64
C SER A 105 -12.01 -9.67 -5.31
N PHE A 106 -12.59 -8.70 -4.61
CA PHE A 106 -12.84 -7.34 -5.11
C PHE A 106 -11.55 -6.54 -5.27
N GLN A 107 -10.67 -6.54 -4.27
CA GLN A 107 -9.36 -5.88 -4.33
C GLN A 107 -8.51 -6.40 -5.49
N ILE A 108 -8.77 -7.64 -5.91
CA ILE A 108 -8.03 -8.38 -6.93
C ILE A 108 -8.59 -8.15 -8.36
N CYS A 109 -9.90 -8.11 -8.56
CA CYS A 109 -10.52 -8.18 -9.89
C CYS A 109 -11.12 -6.86 -10.45
N GLY A 110 -10.77 -5.70 -9.88
CA GLY A 110 -11.26 -4.40 -10.37
C GLY A 110 -10.93 -4.12 -11.85
N LEU A 111 -11.86 -3.47 -12.57
CA LEU A 111 -11.78 -3.14 -14.00
C LEU A 111 -11.00 -1.84 -14.32
N TRP A 112 -10.48 -1.16 -13.29
CA TRP A 112 -9.90 0.17 -13.37
C TRP A 112 -8.43 0.15 -12.94
N LYS A 113 -7.71 1.23 -13.28
CA LYS A 113 -6.36 1.46 -12.77
C LYS A 113 -6.39 1.53 -11.25
N LYS A 114 -5.55 0.75 -10.58
CA LYS A 114 -5.45 0.75 -9.12
C LYS A 114 -4.03 0.74 -8.59
N SER A 115 -3.79 1.48 -7.51
CA SER A 115 -2.57 1.36 -6.71
C SER A 115 -2.88 0.60 -5.43
N THR A 116 -2.20 -0.52 -5.24
CA THR A 116 -2.26 -1.32 -4.02
C THR A 116 -1.15 -0.90 -3.07
N ILE A 117 -1.53 -0.44 -1.88
CA ILE A 117 -0.63 -0.05 -0.81
C ILE A 117 -0.64 -1.16 0.23
N THR A 118 0.53 -1.74 0.50
CA THR A 118 0.69 -2.76 1.54
C THR A 118 1.25 -2.14 2.81
N ILE A 119 0.52 -2.30 3.91
CA ILE A 119 0.93 -1.96 5.27
C ILE A 119 1.39 -3.24 5.97
N SER A 120 2.70 -3.42 6.14
CA SER A 120 3.26 -4.64 6.72
C SER A 120 4.59 -4.39 7.42
N GLY A 121 4.89 -5.20 8.44
CA GLY A 121 6.17 -5.12 9.15
C GLY A 121 7.31 -5.79 8.38
N ARG A 122 6.98 -6.52 7.31
CA ARG A 122 7.86 -7.44 6.58
C ARG A 122 7.35 -7.71 5.15
N PRO A 123 8.18 -8.26 4.27
CA PRO A 123 7.72 -8.78 2.98
C PRO A 123 6.67 -9.88 3.14
N LEU A 124 5.67 -9.88 2.26
CA LEU A 124 4.55 -10.83 2.25
C LEU A 124 4.49 -11.58 0.92
N VAL A 125 3.82 -12.75 0.91
CA VAL A 125 3.50 -13.46 -0.33
C VAL A 125 2.52 -12.62 -1.15
N ILE A 126 3.02 -12.07 -2.26
CA ILE A 126 2.26 -11.21 -3.18
C ILE A 126 2.20 -11.76 -4.61
N GLU A 127 2.98 -12.78 -4.92
CA GLU A 127 3.08 -13.39 -6.26
C GLU A 127 1.72 -13.66 -6.91
N PRO A 128 0.70 -14.22 -6.21
CA PRO A 128 -0.61 -14.49 -6.80
C PRO A 128 -1.38 -13.24 -7.25
N TYR A 129 -1.03 -12.08 -6.68
CA TYR A 129 -1.72 -10.82 -6.92
C TYR A 129 -0.97 -9.92 -7.91
N LEU A 130 0.35 -10.10 -8.08
CA LEU A 130 1.18 -9.27 -8.97
C LEU A 130 0.62 -9.10 -10.38
N PRO A 131 0.11 -10.14 -11.08
CA PRO A 131 -0.46 -9.97 -12.42
C PRO A 131 -1.71 -9.08 -12.48
N LYS A 132 -2.31 -8.79 -11.32
CA LYS A 132 -3.58 -8.06 -11.20
C LYS A 132 -3.41 -6.71 -10.52
N ILE A 133 -2.19 -6.30 -10.20
CA ILE A 133 -1.88 -5.03 -9.54
C ILE A 133 -1.24 -4.09 -10.58
N ASP A 134 -1.81 -2.91 -10.80
CA ASP A 134 -1.22 -1.93 -11.72
C ASP A 134 -0.03 -1.20 -11.09
N ALA A 135 -0.11 -0.89 -9.79
CA ALA A 135 0.99 -0.34 -9.03
C ALA A 135 0.98 -0.93 -7.61
N LEU A 136 2.14 -1.40 -7.14
CA LEU A 136 2.32 -1.92 -5.78
C LEU A 136 3.22 -0.99 -4.99
N VAL A 137 2.73 -0.52 -3.85
CA VAL A 137 3.46 0.35 -2.92
C VAL A 137 3.65 -0.37 -1.60
N ALA A 138 4.90 -0.65 -1.23
CA ALA A 138 5.24 -1.03 0.14
C ALA A 138 5.40 0.24 0.99
N ALA A 139 4.47 0.45 1.90
CA ALA A 139 4.46 1.57 2.85
C ALA A 139 4.93 1.17 4.26
N TRP A 140 5.17 -0.13 4.48
CA TRP A 140 5.64 -0.68 5.76
C TRP A 140 4.67 -0.36 6.90
N LEU A 141 5.17 0.19 8.00
CA LEU A 141 4.42 0.67 9.15
C LEU A 141 4.63 2.20 9.22
N PRO A 142 3.81 3.02 8.53
CA PRO A 142 4.13 4.42 8.23
C PRO A 142 3.94 5.40 9.41
N GLY A 143 3.42 4.93 10.54
CA GLY A 143 3.21 5.75 11.73
C GLY A 143 1.91 6.57 11.73
N THR A 144 1.90 7.72 12.42
CA THR A 144 0.75 8.65 12.53
C THR A 144 0.57 9.55 11.31
N GLU A 145 1.61 9.71 10.49
CA GLU A 145 1.68 10.72 9.43
C GLU A 145 1.27 10.13 8.07
N GLY A 146 0.00 9.73 7.93
CA GLY A 146 -0.54 9.22 6.66
C GLY A 146 -0.41 10.20 5.48
N GLN A 147 -0.21 11.49 5.77
CA GLN A 147 0.05 12.53 4.76
C GLN A 147 1.25 12.18 3.88
N GLY A 148 2.33 11.66 4.46
CA GLY A 148 3.52 11.26 3.68
C GLY A 148 3.25 10.16 2.67
N VAL A 149 2.20 9.35 2.87
CA VAL A 149 1.76 8.34 1.89
C VAL A 149 1.02 9.01 0.73
N ALA A 150 0.11 9.95 1.00
CA ALA A 150 -0.62 10.69 -0.03
C ALA A 150 0.31 11.56 -0.89
N ASP A 151 1.26 12.25 -0.27
CA ASP A 151 2.25 13.14 -0.89
C ASP A 151 3.01 12.45 -2.05
N VAL A 152 3.44 11.20 -1.86
CA VAL A 152 4.15 10.43 -2.90
C VAL A 152 3.21 9.74 -3.89
N LEU A 153 2.01 9.35 -3.46
CA LEU A 153 1.03 8.68 -4.32
C LEU A 153 0.40 9.63 -5.33
N LEU A 154 0.10 10.86 -4.90
CA LEU A 154 -0.53 11.89 -5.71
C LEU A 154 0.50 12.73 -6.48
N GLY A 155 1.78 12.57 -6.13
CA GLY A 155 2.91 13.00 -6.95
C GLY A 155 3.51 14.33 -6.54
N ASP A 156 3.19 14.86 -5.36
CA ASP A 156 3.88 16.02 -4.80
C ASP A 156 5.38 15.73 -4.65
N TYR A 157 5.71 14.48 -4.29
CA TYR A 157 7.08 13.98 -4.25
C TYR A 157 7.26 12.72 -5.08
N GLY A 158 8.50 12.53 -5.56
CA GLY A 158 8.91 11.31 -6.24
C GLY A 158 9.18 10.15 -5.29
N PHE A 159 8.88 8.92 -5.70
CA PHE A 159 9.32 7.73 -4.97
C PHE A 159 10.85 7.59 -5.06
N THR A 160 11.50 7.41 -3.91
CA THR A 160 12.96 7.22 -3.81
C THR A 160 13.36 5.99 -3.00
N GLY A 161 12.40 5.36 -2.30
CA GLY A 161 12.65 4.22 -1.43
C GLY A 161 13.28 3.02 -2.15
N ARG A 162 14.09 2.28 -1.40
CA ARG A 162 14.79 1.07 -1.82
C ARG A 162 14.55 -0.02 -0.78
N LEU A 163 14.39 -1.27 -1.22
CA LEU A 163 14.11 -2.39 -0.32
C LEU A 163 15.27 -2.62 0.65
N ALA A 164 14.98 -2.51 1.95
CA ALA A 164 15.93 -2.84 3.02
C ALA A 164 16.02 -4.35 3.31
N GLY A 165 15.26 -5.17 2.59
CA GLY A 165 15.24 -6.63 2.71
C GLY A 165 14.76 -7.28 1.43
N THR A 166 15.12 -8.54 1.24
CA THR A 166 14.68 -9.35 0.09
C THR A 166 13.18 -9.61 0.17
N TRP A 167 12.44 -9.34 -0.91
CA TRP A 167 11.06 -9.80 -1.03
C TRP A 167 11.06 -11.22 -1.59
N PHE A 168 10.29 -12.16 -1.04
CA PHE A 168 10.27 -13.56 -1.49
C PHE A 168 9.02 -13.86 -2.34
N LYS A 169 9.09 -14.88 -3.20
CA LYS A 169 7.97 -15.36 -4.03
C LYS A 169 7.01 -16.19 -3.19
N THR A 170 7.57 -17.17 -2.47
CA THR A 170 6.83 -18.10 -1.61
C THR A 170 7.54 -18.26 -0.26
N VAL A 171 6.80 -18.65 0.77
CA VAL A 171 7.38 -18.88 2.10
C VAL A 171 8.40 -20.03 2.12
N ASP A 172 8.31 -20.96 1.18
CA ASP A 172 9.22 -22.11 1.07
C ASP A 172 10.64 -21.70 0.69
N GLN A 173 10.83 -20.47 0.16
CA GLN A 173 12.16 -19.93 -0.10
C GLN A 173 12.89 -19.51 1.19
N LEU A 174 12.20 -19.37 2.32
CA LEU A 174 12.79 -18.84 3.53
C LEU A 174 13.62 -19.89 4.30
N PRO A 175 14.79 -19.53 4.85
CA PRO A 175 15.45 -18.22 4.75
C PRO A 175 16.14 -18.01 3.37
N MET A 176 16.02 -16.80 2.82
CA MET A 176 16.67 -16.38 1.58
C MET A 176 17.21 -14.95 1.71
N ASN A 177 18.52 -14.81 1.62
CA ASN A 177 19.25 -13.55 1.78
C ASN A 177 20.24 -13.31 0.64
N VAL A 178 20.68 -12.07 0.51
CA VAL A 178 21.67 -11.67 -0.51
C VAL A 178 22.94 -12.51 -0.35
N GLY A 179 23.35 -13.18 -1.42
CA GLY A 179 24.54 -14.04 -1.45
C GLY A 179 24.26 -15.54 -1.32
N ASP A 180 23.02 -15.94 -1.01
CA ASP A 180 22.63 -17.35 -0.99
C ASP A 180 22.67 -17.96 -2.41
N ALA A 181 23.07 -19.23 -2.52
CA ALA A 181 23.13 -19.91 -3.82
C ALA A 181 21.74 -20.07 -4.47
N HIS A 182 20.68 -20.14 -3.65
CA HIS A 182 19.28 -20.23 -4.06
C HIS A 182 18.55 -18.87 -4.08
N TYR A 183 19.28 -17.75 -4.20
CA TYR A 183 18.70 -16.40 -4.20
C TYR A 183 17.87 -16.11 -5.47
N ASP A 184 16.55 -16.27 -5.38
CA ASP A 184 15.59 -16.04 -6.47
C ASP A 184 14.35 -15.23 -6.03
N PRO A 185 14.51 -13.95 -5.65
CA PRO A 185 13.38 -13.09 -5.29
C PRO A 185 12.70 -12.43 -6.49
N PRO A 186 11.40 -12.09 -6.41
CA PRO A 186 10.75 -11.23 -7.41
C PRO A 186 11.21 -9.76 -7.27
N PHE A 187 11.58 -9.33 -6.05
CA PHE A 187 12.19 -8.03 -5.79
C PHE A 187 13.43 -8.19 -4.91
N GLN A 188 14.59 -7.90 -5.49
CA GLN A 188 15.89 -8.03 -4.83
C GLN A 188 16.07 -6.97 -3.73
N PHE A 189 17.01 -7.22 -2.81
CA PHE A 189 17.49 -6.19 -1.89
C PHE A 189 17.92 -4.94 -2.67
N GLY A 190 17.56 -3.76 -2.16
CA GLY A 190 17.82 -2.49 -2.82
C GLY A 190 16.91 -2.17 -4.01
N TYR A 191 15.98 -3.04 -4.38
CA TYR A 191 15.04 -2.74 -5.46
C TYR A 191 14.05 -1.63 -5.07
N GLY A 192 13.68 -0.79 -6.01
CA GLY A 192 12.59 0.18 -5.88
C GLY A 192 12.44 1.01 -7.15
N LEU A 193 11.21 1.23 -7.61
CA LEU A 193 10.95 2.15 -8.72
C LEU A 193 11.00 3.59 -8.22
N THR A 194 11.47 4.49 -9.09
CA THR A 194 11.50 5.93 -8.81
C THR A 194 10.51 6.67 -9.69
N THR A 195 9.93 7.74 -9.16
CA THR A 195 9.11 8.68 -9.93
C THR A 195 9.65 10.10 -9.75
N LEU A 196 9.37 10.96 -10.72
CA LEU A 196 9.55 12.41 -10.56
C LEU A 196 8.28 13.01 -9.96
N SER A 197 8.42 14.15 -9.29
CA SER A 197 7.26 14.92 -8.84
C SER A 197 6.44 15.43 -10.03
N ALA A 198 5.17 15.72 -9.78
CA ALA A 198 4.23 16.28 -10.74
C ALA A 198 4.76 17.57 -11.38
N GLU A 199 5.34 18.45 -10.57
CA GLU A 199 5.94 19.72 -10.99
C GLU A 199 7.13 19.51 -11.95
N LEU A 200 8.00 18.54 -11.66
CA LEU A 200 9.13 18.24 -12.53
C LEU A 200 8.69 17.58 -13.84
N ARG A 201 7.57 16.85 -13.85
CA ARG A 201 7.01 16.24 -15.06
C ARG A 201 6.29 17.22 -15.98
N SER A 202 5.79 18.34 -15.46
CA SER A 202 5.09 19.36 -16.25
C SER A 202 6.03 20.37 -16.92
N SER A 203 7.32 20.33 -16.58
CA SER A 203 8.38 21.18 -17.15
C SER A 203 9.21 20.50 -18.26
N GLU A 204 8.91 19.24 -18.58
CA GLU A 204 9.43 18.48 -19.72
C GLU A 204 8.45 18.52 -20.92
#